data_AF-A0A971NQ25-F1
#
_entry.id   AF-A0A971NQ25-F1
#
_cell.length_a   1.000
_cell.length_b   1.000
_cell.length_c   1.000
_cell.angle_alpha   90.00
_cell.angle_beta   90.00
_cell.angle_gamma   90.00
#
_symmetry.space_group_name_H-M   'P 1'
#
loop_
_entity.id
_entity.type
_entity.pdbx_description
1 polymer ?
#
loop_
_entity_poly.entity_id
_entity_poly.type
_entity_poly.pdbx_seq_one_letter_code
_entity_poly.pdbx_strand_id
1 'polypeptide(L)' 'MADYGVDLERRGKIAVVTFNRPRKKNSLDEHMWYCIEKVAGDLWKSLPRAVILTGAGDEA' A
#
# COMPACT_ATOMS: atom_id res chain seq x y z
N MET A 1 15.21 1.39 9.45
CA MET A 1 14.17 1.22 8.41
C MET A 1 12.88 1.78 9.01
N ALA A 2 12.12 2.57 8.25
CA ALA A 2 10.86 3.12 8.76
C ALA A 2 9.89 1.98 9.14
N ASP A 3 9.27 2.09 10.31
CA ASP A 3 8.30 1.12 10.84
C ASP A 3 6.88 1.32 10.22
N TYR A 4 6.84 1.86 9.01
CA TYR A 4 5.61 2.22 8.29
C TYR A 4 5.88 2.24 6.78
N GLY A 5 4.82 2.11 5.98
CA GLY A 5 4.94 2.08 4.52
C GLY A 5 3.63 1.72 3.83
N VAL A 6 3.75 1.00 2.72
CA VAL A 6 2.61 0.50 1.94
C VAL A 6 2.73 -1.01 1.82
N ASP A 7 1.73 -1.72 2.33
CA ASP A 7 1.64 -3.17 2.29
C ASP A 7 0.89 -3.64 1.04
N LEU A 8 1.30 -4.77 0.49
CA LEU A 8 0.65 -5.43 -0.64
C LEU A 8 0.28 -6.86 -0.28
N GLU A 9 -1.02 -7.15 -0.24
CA GLU A 9 -1.56 -8.50 -0.08
C GLU A 9 -2.22 -8.96 -1.38
N ARG A 10 -1.98 -10.21 -1.79
CA ARG A 10 -2.60 -10.81 -2.98
C ARG A 10 -3.65 -11.84 -2.57
N ARG A 11 -4.90 -11.59 -2.92
CA ARG A 11 -6.05 -12.47 -2.67
C ARG A 11 -6.62 -12.96 -4.00
N GLY A 12 -6.05 -14.06 -4.51
CA GLY A 12 -6.42 -14.62 -5.81
C GLY A 12 -6.15 -13.62 -6.94
N LYS A 13 -7.20 -13.15 -7.61
CA LYS A 13 -7.11 -12.17 -8.72
C LYS A 13 -7.15 -10.71 -8.27
N ILE A 14 -7.23 -10.44 -6.96
CA ILE A 14 -7.33 -9.09 -6.38
C ILE A 14 -6.05 -8.80 -5.60
N ALA A 15 -5.56 -7.56 -5.68
CA ALA A 15 -4.54 -7.03 -4.78
C ALA A 15 -5.16 -6.05 -3.79
N VAL A 16 -4.82 -6.17 -2.51
CA VAL A 16 -5.16 -5.20 -1.46
C VAL A 16 -3.90 -4.44 -1.11
N VAL A 17 -3.92 -3.13 -1.31
CA VAL A 17 -2.84 -2.21 -1.00
C VAL A 17 -3.24 -1.37 0.20
N THR A 18 -2.47 -1.46 1.28
CA THR A 18 -2.78 -0.80 2.54
C THR A 18 -1.71 0.25 2.86
N PHE A 19 -2.11 1.52 2.97
CA PHE A 19 -1.25 2.55 3.55
C PHE A 19 -1.14 2.31 5.05
N ASN A 20 0.03 1.92 5.52
CA ASN A 20 0.26 1.49 6.89
C ASN A 20 1.07 2.53 7.64
N ARG A 21 0.46 3.70 7.88
CA ARG A 21 0.99 4.77 8.73
C ARG A 21 -0.12 5.36 9.64
N PRO A 22 -0.79 4.52 10.45
CA PRO A 22 -1.98 4.91 11.20
C PRO A 22 -1.72 6.06 12.18
N ARG A 23 -0.53 6.08 12.82
CA ARG A 23 -0.12 7.15 13.77
C ARG A 23 -0.10 8.56 13.16
N LYS A 24 -0.14 8.67 11.83
CA LYS A 24 -0.17 9.94 11.09
C LYS A 24 -1.36 9.99 10.13
N LYS A 25 -2.45 9.26 10.41
CA LYS A 25 -3.64 9.19 9.55
C LYS A 25 -3.31 8.88 8.08
N ASN A 26 -2.31 8.01 7.89
CA ASN A 26 -1.81 7.60 6.58
C ASN A 26 -1.30 8.74 5.68
N SER A 27 -0.95 9.90 6.25
CA SER A 27 -0.37 11.02 5.50
C SER A 27 0.88 10.61 4.72
N LEU A 28 0.93 11.04 3.46
CA LEU A 28 2.02 10.74 2.54
C LEU A 28 3.21 11.68 2.75
N ASP A 29 4.38 11.09 2.94
CA ASP A 29 5.67 11.78 2.84
C ASP A 29 6.54 11.11 1.77
N GLU A 30 7.78 11.56 1.63
CA GLU A 30 8.72 11.04 0.63
C GLU A 30 8.92 9.52 0.74
N HIS A 31 9.00 8.97 1.95
CA HIS A 31 9.14 7.53 2.16
C HIS A 31 7.89 6.77 1.69
N MET A 32 6.69 7.29 1.99
CA MET A 32 5.44 6.70 1.49
C MET A 32 5.37 6.71 -0.03
N TRP A 33 5.79 7.80 -0.68
CA TRP A 33 5.84 7.88 -2.14
C TRP A 33 6.78 6.81 -2.74
N TYR A 34 7.97 6.64 -2.16
CA TYR A 34 8.88 5.56 -2.57
C TYR A 34 8.26 4.16 -2.40
N CYS A 35 7.55 3.91 -1.29
CA CYS A 35 6.84 2.65 -1.09
C CYS A 35 5.73 2.41 -2.13
N ILE A 36 4.98 3.45 -2.50
CA ILE A 36 3.95 3.38 -3.55
C ILE A 36 4.57 2.98 -4.88
N GLU A 37 5.67 3.61 -5.30
CA GLU A 37 6.36 3.27 -6.55
C GLU A 37 6.82 1.81 -6.58
N LYS A 38 7.37 1.33 -5.45
CA LYS A 38 7.78 -0.06 -5.32
C LYS A 38 6.59 -1.03 -5.47
N VAL A 39 5.48 -0.77 -4.77
CA VAL A 39 4.27 -1.60 -4.85
C VAL A 39 3.65 -1.54 -6.24
N ALA A 40 3.62 -0.38 -6.90
CA ALA A 40 3.16 -0.24 -8.27
C ALA A 40 4.01 -1.09 -9.25
N GLY A 41 5.33 -1.08 -9.08
CA GLY A 41 6.24 -1.93 -9.85
C GLY A 41 5.97 -3.43 -9.64
N ASP A 42 5.68 -3.84 -8.41
CA ASP A 42 5.36 -5.25 -8.10
C ASP A 42 3.97 -5.67 -8.62
N LEU A 43 2.99 -4.75 -8.63
CA LEU A 43 1.70 -4.95 -9.29
C LEU A 43 1.87 -5.13 -10.80
N TRP A 44 2.75 -4.34 -11.43
CA TRP A 44 2.97 -4.41 -12.89
C TRP A 44 3.57 -5.75 -13.34
N LYS A 45 4.47 -6.33 -12.55
CA LYS A 45 5.07 -7.65 -12.83
C LYS A 45 4.06 -8.81 -12.79
N SER A 46 2.96 -8.65 -12.05
CA SER A 46 1.90 -9.65 -11.92
C SER A 46 0.56 -8.94 -11.73
N LEU A 47 -0.04 -8.57 -12.88
CA LEU A 47 -1.21 -7.71 -12.94
C LEU A 47 -2.45 -8.38 -12.33
N PRO A 48 -3.01 -7.85 -11.24
CA PRO A 48 -4.30 -8.31 -10.73
C PRO A 48 -5.44 -7.80 -11.61
N ARG A 49 -6.64 -8.39 -11.46
CA ARG A 49 -7.85 -7.93 -12.14
C ARG A 49 -8.46 -6.69 -11.47
N ALA A 50 -8.18 -6.50 -10.19
CA ALA A 50 -8.60 -5.33 -9.42
C ALA A 50 -7.58 -5.04 -8.32
N VAL A 51 -7.46 -3.76 -7.96
CA VAL A 51 -6.67 -3.27 -6.83
C VAL A 51 -7.61 -2.55 -5.89
N ILE A 52 -7.60 -2.94 -4.61
CA ILE A 52 -8.27 -2.23 -3.53
C ILE A 52 -7.20 -1.39 -2.84
N LEU A 53 -7.43 -0.09 -2.74
CA LEU A 53 -6.59 0.82 -1.96
C LEU A 53 -7.30 1.16 -0.66
N THR A 54 -6.61 1.02 0.47
CA THR A 54 -7.16 1.30 1.80
C THR A 54 -6.08 1.82 2.75
N GLY A 55 -6.47 2.31 3.92
CA GLY A 55 -5.56 2.74 4.98
C GLY A 55 -5.65 1.83 6.20
N ALA A 56 -4.56 1.69 6.94
CA ALA A 56 -4.56 1.02 8.23
C ALA A 56 -5.08 1.97 9.33
N GLY A 57 -5.68 1.38 10.37
CA GLY A 57 -6.29 2.09 11.48
C GLY A 57 -7.79 2.35 11.27
N ASP A 58 -8.48 2.71 12.35
CA ASP A 58 -9.94 2.84 12.36
C ASP A 58 -10.46 4.18 11.80
N GLU A 59 -9.55 5.11 11.50
CA GLU A 59 -9.85 6.43 10.93
C GLU A 59 -9.39 6.57 9.47
N ALA A 60 -9.26 5.45 8.76
CA ALA A 60 -8.75 5.37 7.40
C ALA A 60 -9.70 5.93 6.32
#